data_AF-A0A443HT68-F1
#
_entry.id   AF-A0A443HT68-F1
#
_cell.length_a   1.000
_cell.length_b   1.000
_cell.length_c   1.000
_cell.angle_alpha   90.00
_cell.angle_beta   90.00
_cell.angle_gamma   90.00
#
_symmetry.space_group_name_H-M   'P 1'
#
loop_
_entity.id
_entity.type
_entity.pdbx_description
1 polymer ?
#
loop_
_entity_poly.entity_id
_entity_poly.type
_entity_poly.pdbx_seq_one_letter_code
_entity_poly.pdbx_strand_id
1 'polypeptide(L)'
;MPANWCWWMCWALFTERTYRMWLLCNRKWKQIDVCETLYLEAILQAAEPDYSEFLKLPLSVYIRHPLRFVVAHKSHGQQLRTGWTTITPSSIADRVDSLNNVVFETHLSNMAKQDFSKETCEAIVADIANISIRLKWYDPSREVEFQATEKEKETENEFQDDFGGGEIGDDEDEGQE
;
A
#
# COMPACT_ATOMS: atom_id res chain seq x y z
N MET A 1 9.16 1.61 -11.22
CA MET A 1 7.76 2.10 -11.29
C MET A 1 7.14 1.65 -12.61
N PRO A 2 5.82 1.33 -12.65
CA PRO A 2 5.09 1.06 -13.89
C PRO A 2 5.15 2.23 -14.88
N ALA A 3 5.19 1.92 -16.18
CA ALA A 3 5.37 2.92 -17.25
C ALA A 3 4.14 3.84 -17.49
N ASN A 4 2.98 3.50 -16.92
CA ASN A 4 1.71 4.20 -17.11
C ASN A 4 1.26 5.00 -15.87
N TRP A 5 2.17 5.30 -14.93
CA TRP A 5 1.84 6.15 -13.80
C TRP A 5 1.50 7.56 -14.26
N CYS A 6 0.21 7.89 -14.26
CA CYS A 6 -0.26 9.25 -14.42
C CYS A 6 -0.67 9.83 -13.07
N TRP A 7 -0.70 11.17 -13.01
CA TRP A 7 -1.07 11.91 -11.80
C TRP A 7 -2.39 11.43 -11.19
N TRP A 8 -3.36 11.07 -12.03
CA TRP A 8 -4.66 10.56 -11.61
C TRP A 8 -4.58 9.24 -10.83
N MET A 9 -3.75 8.29 -11.28
CA MET A 9 -3.58 7.02 -10.58
C MET A 9 -2.91 7.20 -9.22
N CYS A 10 -1.91 8.08 -9.15
CA CYS A 10 -1.29 8.47 -7.88
C CYS A 10 -2.33 9.11 -6.96
N TRP A 11 -3.09 10.09 -7.47
CA TRP A 11 -4.13 10.77 -6.70
C TRP A 11 -5.18 9.80 -6.15
N ALA A 12 -5.71 8.89 -6.97
CA ALA A 12 -6.72 7.91 -6.55
C ALA A 12 -6.15 6.96 -5.47
N LEU A 13 -4.93 6.46 -5.67
CA LEU A 13 -4.26 5.58 -4.73
C LEU A 13 -4.04 6.25 -3.37
N PHE A 14 -3.47 7.46 -3.39
CA PHE A 14 -3.17 8.18 -2.15
C PHE A 14 -4.40 8.74 -1.47
N THR A 15 -5.46 9.08 -2.21
CA THR A 15 -6.76 9.44 -1.63
C THR A 15 -7.32 8.31 -0.78
N GLU A 16 -7.37 7.08 -1.31
CA GLU A 16 -7.86 5.91 -0.54
C GLU A 16 -7.02 5.67 0.72
N ARG A 17 -5.70 5.84 0.62
CA ARG A 17 -4.79 5.73 1.78
C ARG A 17 -5.02 6.82 2.82
N THR A 18 -5.18 8.06 2.41
CA THR A 18 -5.48 9.17 3.31
C THR A 18 -6.81 8.95 4.03
N TYR A 19 -7.84 8.45 3.34
CA TYR A 19 -9.12 8.11 3.98
C TYR A 19 -8.98 7.02 5.02
N ARG A 20 -8.26 5.92 4.72
CA ARG A 20 -7.99 4.87 5.72
C ARG A 20 -7.21 5.40 6.91
N MET A 21 -6.18 6.19 6.65
CA MET A 21 -5.36 6.81 7.69
C MET A 21 -6.24 7.68 8.60
N TRP A 22 -7.10 8.52 8.04
CA TRP A 22 -8.01 9.38 8.78
C TRP A 22 -9.02 8.58 9.61
N LEU A 23 -9.75 7.64 8.99
CA LEU A 23 -10.88 6.97 9.62
C LEU A 23 -10.47 5.89 10.62
N LEU A 24 -9.37 5.19 10.37
CA LEU A 24 -8.97 4.00 11.13
C LEU A 24 -7.76 4.27 12.04
N CYS A 25 -6.69 4.85 11.50
CA CYS A 25 -5.41 4.96 12.22
C CYS A 25 -5.33 6.24 13.07
N ASN A 26 -5.78 7.36 12.54
CA ASN A 26 -5.76 8.67 13.18
C ASN A 26 -7.05 9.01 13.93
N ARG A 27 -7.87 8.03 14.29
CA ARG A 27 -9.18 8.28 14.94
C ARG A 27 -9.12 9.19 16.18
N LYS A 28 -7.99 9.18 16.91
CA LYS A 28 -7.76 10.01 18.11
C LYS A 28 -7.10 11.36 17.82
N TRP A 29 -6.74 11.63 16.56
CA TRP A 29 -5.92 12.76 16.15
C TRP A 29 -6.64 13.58 15.08
N LYS A 30 -6.37 14.88 15.01
CA LYS A 30 -6.89 15.72 13.94
C LYS A 30 -6.18 15.36 12.64
N GLN A 31 -6.92 15.09 11.58
CA GLN A 31 -6.34 14.90 10.25
C GLN A 31 -5.67 16.21 9.79
N ILE A 32 -4.38 16.14 9.51
CA ILE A 32 -3.55 17.26 9.03
C ILE A 32 -3.15 17.00 7.58
N ASP A 33 -2.76 15.77 7.29
CA ASP A 33 -2.26 15.37 5.98
C ASP A 33 -3.37 15.27 4.93
N VAL A 34 -3.00 15.56 3.69
CA VAL A 34 -3.84 15.38 2.51
C VAL A 34 -3.23 14.33 1.58
N CYS A 35 -3.94 13.94 0.53
CA CYS A 35 -3.42 12.98 -0.45
C CYS A 35 -2.08 13.45 -1.05
N GLU A 36 -1.93 14.76 -1.29
CA GLU A 36 -0.71 15.36 -1.84
C GLU A 36 0.48 15.24 -0.90
N THR A 37 0.34 15.61 0.38
CA THR A 37 1.45 15.49 1.35
C THR A 37 1.84 14.03 1.57
N LEU A 38 0.88 13.11 1.53
CA LEU A 38 1.14 11.67 1.63
C LEU A 38 1.84 11.12 0.38
N TYR A 39 1.47 11.60 -0.81
CA TYR A 39 2.14 11.24 -2.07
C TYR A 39 3.58 11.75 -2.11
N LEU A 40 3.79 13.02 -1.73
CA LEU A 40 5.13 13.61 -1.64
C LEU A 40 6.02 12.85 -0.65
N GLU A 41 5.45 12.45 0.49
CA GLU A 41 6.16 11.61 1.45
C GLU A 41 6.54 10.26 0.83
N ALA A 42 5.68 9.62 0.04
CA ALA A 42 6.01 8.35 -0.61
C ALA A 42 7.14 8.47 -1.63
N ILE A 43 7.14 9.55 -2.43
CA ILE A 43 8.24 9.83 -3.37
C ILE A 43 9.55 10.02 -2.61
N LEU A 44 9.52 10.81 -1.53
CA LEU A 44 10.70 11.09 -0.74
C LEU A 44 11.30 9.80 -0.16
N GLN A 45 10.48 8.96 0.48
CA GLN A 45 10.94 7.68 1.03
C GLN A 45 11.45 6.73 -0.06
N ALA A 46 10.85 6.75 -1.25
CA ALA A 46 11.34 5.94 -2.36
C ALA A 46 12.69 6.44 -2.92
N ALA A 47 13.01 7.73 -2.76
CA ALA A 47 14.25 8.35 -3.23
C ALA A 47 15.37 8.35 -2.19
N GLU A 48 15.04 8.29 -0.90
CA GLU A 48 16.01 8.36 0.19
C GLU A 48 16.46 6.97 0.68
N PRO A 49 17.77 6.70 0.74
CA PRO A 49 18.30 5.40 1.15
C PRO A 49 18.05 5.09 2.64
N ASP A 50 17.80 6.11 3.45
CA ASP A 50 17.54 5.99 4.89
C ASP A 50 16.17 5.37 5.18
N TYR A 51 15.28 5.32 4.19
CA TYR A 51 13.97 4.67 4.28
C TYR A 51 14.06 3.23 3.80
N SER A 52 14.70 2.39 4.62
CA SER A 52 14.71 0.95 4.39
C SER A 52 13.39 0.30 4.83
N GLU A 53 12.71 -0.38 3.92
CA GLU A 53 11.57 -1.23 4.26
C GLU A 53 11.98 -2.32 5.26
N PHE A 54 11.10 -2.64 6.21
CA PHE A 54 11.39 -3.50 7.36
C PHE A 54 12.01 -4.85 6.99
N LEU A 55 11.46 -5.56 6.00
CA LEU A 55 11.96 -6.84 5.49
C LEU A 55 12.74 -6.69 4.18
N LYS A 56 12.94 -5.45 3.70
CA LYS A 56 13.52 -5.08 2.40
C LYS A 56 12.83 -5.77 1.21
N LEU A 57 11.54 -6.05 1.35
CA LEU A 57 10.76 -6.69 0.30
C LEU A 57 10.33 -5.66 -0.76
N PRO A 58 10.22 -6.06 -2.03
CA PRO A 58 9.80 -5.14 -3.07
C PRO A 58 8.36 -4.70 -2.85
N LEU A 59 8.09 -3.40 -2.97
CA LEU A 59 6.75 -2.84 -2.83
C LEU A 59 5.91 -3.10 -4.09
N SER A 60 4.64 -3.45 -3.88
CA SER A 60 3.64 -3.64 -4.93
C SER A 60 2.46 -2.69 -4.73
N VAL A 61 1.74 -2.36 -5.81
CA VAL A 61 0.49 -1.58 -5.74
C VAL A 61 -0.75 -2.46 -5.88
N TYR A 62 -0.58 -3.72 -6.29
CA TYR A 62 -1.69 -4.63 -6.58
C TYR A 62 -2.52 -4.92 -5.33
N ILE A 63 -3.84 -4.88 -5.50
CA ILE A 63 -4.80 -5.15 -4.44
C ILE A 63 -4.67 -6.61 -4.01
N ARG A 64 -4.83 -6.88 -2.70
CA ARG A 64 -4.70 -8.22 -2.07
C ARG A 64 -3.34 -8.91 -2.25
N HIS A 65 -2.32 -8.21 -2.76
CA HIS A 65 -0.96 -8.74 -2.81
C HIS A 65 -0.28 -8.62 -1.43
N PRO A 66 0.45 -9.64 -0.93
CA PRO A 66 1.13 -9.56 0.38
C PRO A 66 2.21 -8.47 0.42
N LEU A 67 2.83 -8.21 -0.74
CA LEU A 67 3.79 -7.13 -0.91
C LEU A 67 3.15 -5.77 -1.23
N ARG A 68 1.81 -5.66 -1.20
CA ARG A 68 1.12 -4.39 -1.41
C ARG A 68 1.63 -3.40 -0.37
N PHE A 69 2.06 -2.23 -0.81
CA PHE A 69 2.49 -1.23 0.16
C PHE A 69 1.29 -0.69 0.95
N VAL A 70 1.56 -0.39 2.20
CA VAL A 70 0.66 0.24 3.15
C VAL A 70 1.32 1.47 3.75
N VAL A 71 0.49 2.33 4.33
CA VAL A 71 0.94 3.47 5.13
C VAL A 71 0.92 3.02 6.59
N ALA A 72 2.09 2.95 7.20
CA ALA A 72 2.29 2.41 8.54
C ALA A 72 2.89 3.46 9.48
N HIS A 73 2.87 3.15 10.78
CA HIS A 73 3.52 3.97 11.79
C HIS A 73 5.02 3.67 11.85
N LYS A 74 5.85 4.71 11.94
CA LYS A 74 7.25 4.55 12.36
C LYS A 74 7.33 4.16 13.83
N SER A 75 6.52 4.82 14.66
CA SER A 75 6.37 4.61 16.10
C SER A 75 4.90 4.46 16.46
N HIS A 76 4.54 3.31 17.04
CA HIS A 76 3.18 3.04 17.51
C HIS A 76 2.76 4.01 18.63
N GLY A 77 1.45 4.25 18.74
CA GLY A 77 0.88 5.13 19.77
C GLY A 77 0.95 6.63 19.47
N GLN A 78 1.65 7.02 18.41
CA GLN A 78 1.71 8.40 17.91
C GLN A 78 0.81 8.57 16.68
N GLN A 79 0.50 9.82 16.33
CA GLN A 79 -0.26 10.14 15.13
C GLN A 79 0.45 9.61 13.87
N LEU A 80 -0.29 9.03 12.93
CA LEU A 80 0.20 8.73 11.59
C LEU A 80 0.23 10.04 10.79
N ARG A 81 1.38 10.70 10.74
CA ARG A 81 1.54 12.06 10.20
C ARG A 81 2.75 12.18 9.30
N THR A 82 2.62 12.91 8.19
CA THR A 82 3.78 13.24 7.33
C THR A 82 4.58 14.41 7.93
N GLY A 83 5.81 14.59 7.47
CA GLY A 83 6.63 15.71 7.93
C GLY A 83 6.17 17.08 7.39
N TRP A 84 5.26 17.11 6.42
CA TRP A 84 4.84 18.33 5.75
C TRP A 84 4.04 19.25 6.68
N THR A 85 4.46 20.51 6.73
CA THR A 85 3.84 21.52 7.61
C THR A 85 2.73 22.31 6.91
N THR A 86 2.66 22.23 5.58
CA THR A 86 1.67 22.93 4.74
C THR A 86 0.89 21.93 3.89
N ILE A 87 -0.33 22.29 3.52
CA ILE A 87 -1.21 21.45 2.68
C ILE A 87 -0.75 21.43 1.22
N THR A 88 -0.12 22.53 0.78
CA THR A 88 0.43 22.71 -0.57
C THR A 88 1.94 23.00 -0.46
N PRO A 89 2.77 21.98 -0.17
CA PRO A 89 4.21 22.17 -0.10
C PRO A 89 4.76 22.68 -1.43
N SER A 90 5.61 23.69 -1.35
CA SER A 90 6.27 24.27 -2.52
C SER A 90 7.77 23.98 -2.56
N SER A 91 8.32 23.54 -1.41
CA SER A 91 9.74 23.24 -1.24
C SER A 91 9.92 22.09 -0.26
N ILE A 92 11.00 21.33 -0.42
CA ILE A 92 11.42 20.30 0.55
C ILE A 92 11.64 20.89 1.96
N ALA A 93 11.98 22.18 2.05
CA ALA A 93 12.15 22.89 3.32
C ALA A 93 10.85 23.01 4.14
N ASP A 94 9.69 22.79 3.51
CA ASP A 94 8.38 22.77 4.20
C ASP A 94 8.18 21.49 5.03
N ARG A 95 9.10 20.51 4.91
CA ARG A 95 9.09 19.23 5.62
C ARG A 95 9.93 19.29 6.90
N VAL A 96 9.38 18.75 7.97
CA VAL A 96 10.03 18.60 9.27
C VAL A 96 10.05 17.13 9.69
N ASP A 97 11.23 16.54 9.70
CA ASP A 97 11.45 15.11 9.98
C ASP A 97 10.96 14.66 11.35
N SER A 98 11.10 15.51 12.37
CA SER A 98 10.65 15.21 13.73
C SER A 98 9.12 15.09 13.87
N LEU A 99 8.36 15.59 12.90
CA LEU A 99 6.90 15.44 12.85
C LEU A 99 6.46 14.21 12.07
N ASN A 100 7.38 13.60 11.33
CA ASN A 100 7.07 12.47 10.49
C ASN A 100 7.00 11.18 11.30
N ASN A 101 5.86 10.51 11.21
CA ASN A 101 5.65 9.19 11.77
C ASN A 101 5.05 8.20 10.74
N VAL A 102 5.15 8.52 9.45
CA VAL A 102 4.69 7.69 8.33
C VAL A 102 5.86 6.86 7.80
N VAL A 103 5.63 5.58 7.55
CA VAL A 103 6.52 4.76 6.71
C VAL A 103 5.71 4.01 5.66
N PHE A 104 6.26 3.92 4.44
CA PHE A 104 5.73 3.07 3.38
C PHE A 104 6.42 1.72 3.41
N GLU A 105 5.65 0.66 3.64
CA GLU A 105 6.19 -0.69 3.74
C GLU A 105 5.21 -1.73 3.21
N THR A 106 5.65 -2.98 3.06
CA THR A 106 4.75 -4.04 2.62
C THR A 106 3.69 -4.36 3.67
N HIS A 107 2.51 -4.77 3.22
CA HIS A 107 1.45 -5.27 4.12
C HIS A 107 1.97 -6.41 4.99
N LEU A 108 2.77 -7.31 4.42
CA LEU A 108 3.43 -8.39 5.16
C LEU A 108 4.31 -7.85 6.30
N SER A 109 5.18 -6.88 6.03
CA SER A 109 6.02 -6.26 7.07
C SER A 109 5.21 -5.55 8.15
N ASN A 110 4.19 -4.79 7.75
CA ASN A 110 3.33 -4.11 8.72
C ASN A 110 2.60 -5.11 9.63
N MET A 111 2.13 -6.24 9.08
CA MET A 111 1.58 -7.33 9.88
C MET A 111 2.62 -7.99 10.79
N ALA A 112 3.84 -8.19 10.30
CA ALA A 112 4.91 -8.85 11.06
C ALA A 112 5.34 -8.03 12.30
N LYS A 113 5.22 -6.71 12.23
CA LYS A 113 5.51 -5.81 13.37
C LYS A 113 4.32 -5.57 14.28
N GLN A 114 3.14 -6.05 13.91
CA GLN A 114 1.91 -5.77 14.64
C GLN A 114 2.07 -6.26 16.08
N ASP A 115 1.96 -5.32 17.03
CA ASP A 115 2.11 -5.51 18.48
C ASP A 115 3.54 -5.64 19.04
N PHE A 116 4.58 -5.38 18.24
CA PHE A 116 5.97 -5.43 18.70
C PHE A 116 6.59 -4.04 18.90
N SER A 117 7.52 -3.95 19.87
CA SER A 117 8.36 -2.77 20.04
C SER A 117 9.40 -2.69 18.92
N LYS A 118 9.99 -1.51 18.72
CA LYS A 118 11.04 -1.31 17.70
C LYS A 118 12.24 -2.24 17.93
N GLU A 119 12.68 -2.37 19.18
CA GLU A 119 13.80 -3.24 19.57
C GLU A 119 13.50 -4.71 19.25
N THR A 120 12.25 -5.12 19.47
CA THR A 120 11.78 -6.48 19.13
C THR A 120 11.76 -6.68 17.63
N CYS A 121 11.33 -5.67 16.86
CA CYS A 121 11.34 -5.71 15.40
C CYS A 121 12.76 -5.84 14.84
N GLU A 122 13.73 -5.10 15.39
CA GLU A 122 15.15 -5.19 15.01
C GLU A 122 15.72 -6.59 15.27
N ALA A 123 15.37 -7.20 16.41
CA ALA A 123 15.75 -8.58 16.73
C ALA A 123 15.12 -9.59 15.74
N ILE A 124 13.84 -9.44 15.41
CA ILE A 124 13.14 -10.29 14.42
C ILE A 124 13.85 -10.23 13.06
N VAL A 125 14.25 -9.05 12.59
CA VAL A 125 14.97 -8.91 11.31
C VAL A 125 16.33 -9.61 11.36
N ALA A 126 17.05 -9.49 12.47
CA ALA A 126 18.32 -10.20 12.65
C ALA A 126 18.11 -11.72 12.63
N ASP A 127 17.07 -12.22 13.29
CA ASP A 127 16.72 -13.65 13.27
C ASP A 127 16.33 -14.13 11.87
N ILE A 128 15.50 -13.36 11.15
CA ILE A 128 15.12 -13.66 9.76
C ILE A 128 16.35 -13.72 8.84
N ALA A 129 17.29 -12.79 9.00
CA ALA A 129 18.53 -12.78 8.23
C ALA A 129 19.39 -14.04 8.47
N ASN A 130 19.23 -14.70 9.62
CA ASN A 130 19.90 -15.94 9.95
C ASN A 130 19.14 -17.20 9.49
N ILE A 131 17.92 -17.07 8.95
CA ILE A 131 17.15 -18.23 8.45
C ILE A 131 17.82 -18.77 7.18
N SER A 132 18.43 -19.94 7.32
CA SER A 132 18.93 -20.72 6.18
C SER A 132 17.81 -21.59 5.62
N ILE A 133 17.16 -21.13 4.55
CA ILE A 133 16.26 -21.98 3.77
C ILE A 133 17.13 -23.03 3.07
N ARG A 134 16.87 -24.31 3.35
CA ARG A 134 17.57 -25.39 2.65
C ARG A 134 17.18 -25.34 1.18
N LEU A 135 18.13 -24.97 0.32
CA LEU A 135 17.92 -24.83 -1.15
C LEU A 135 17.24 -26.03 -1.79
N LYS A 136 17.39 -27.25 -1.24
CA LYS A 136 16.67 -28.45 -1.70
C LYS A 136 15.13 -28.34 -1.61
N TRP A 137 14.58 -27.36 -0.91
CA TRP A 137 13.13 -27.11 -0.79
C TRP A 137 12.67 -25.93 -1.65
N TYR A 138 13.60 -25.19 -2.26
CA TYR A 138 13.31 -24.05 -3.12
C TYR A 138 13.73 -24.39 -4.55
N ASP A 139 12.73 -24.69 -5.39
CA ASP A 139 12.93 -24.93 -6.82
C ASP A 139 12.26 -23.80 -7.63
N PRO A 140 13.02 -22.76 -8.01
CA PRO A 140 12.50 -21.64 -8.79
C PRO A 140 12.19 -22.03 -10.25
N SER A 141 12.63 -23.21 -10.71
CA SER A 141 12.35 -23.71 -12.05
C SER A 141 11.10 -24.58 -12.13
N ARG A 142 10.51 -24.89 -10.97
CA ARG A 142 9.27 -25.65 -10.90
C ARG A 142 8.11 -24.76 -11.29
N GLU A 143 7.58 -24.96 -12.50
CA GLU A 143 6.27 -24.44 -12.86
C GLU A 143 5.23 -25.07 -11.93
N VAL A 144 4.57 -24.23 -11.14
CA VAL A 144 3.43 -24.66 -10.32
C VAL A 144 2.20 -24.51 -11.20
N GLU A 145 1.69 -25.62 -11.73
CA GLU A 145 0.35 -25.64 -12.30
C GLU A 145 -0.66 -25.40 -11.19
N PHE A 146 -1.21 -24.18 -11.16
CA PHE A 146 -2.37 -23.88 -10.31
C PHE A 146 -3.58 -24.62 -10.87
N GLN A 147 -3.90 -25.78 -10.29
CA GLN A 147 -5.17 -26.42 -10.53
C GLN A 147 -6.20 -25.74 -9.63
N ALA A 148 -6.91 -24.76 -10.18
CA ALA A 148 -8.08 -24.19 -9.52
C ALA A 148 -9.02 -25.34 -9.11
N THR A 149 -9.35 -25.39 -7.83
CA THR A 149 -10.31 -26.35 -7.32
C THR A 149 -11.68 -26.09 -7.95
N GLU A 150 -12.51 -27.13 -8.10
CA GLU A 150 -13.87 -27.00 -8.70
C GLU A 150 -14.67 -25.86 -8.05
N LYS A 151 -14.50 -25.65 -6.73
CA LYS A 151 -15.12 -24.54 -5.99
C LYS A 151 -14.63 -23.15 -6.43
N GLU A 152 -13.35 -23.00 -6.77
CA GLU A 152 -12.81 -21.71 -7.22
C GLU A 152 -13.34 -21.34 -8.61
N LYS A 153 -13.58 -22.35 -9.47
CA LYS A 153 -14.21 -22.15 -10.79
C LYS A 153 -15.70 -21.77 -10.69
N GLU A 154 -16.42 -22.35 -9.73
CA GLU A 154 -17.82 -21.96 -9.45
C GLU A 154 -17.91 -20.50 -8.98
N THR A 155 -16.97 -20.07 -8.14
CA THR A 155 -16.93 -18.68 -7.63
C THR A 155 -16.55 -17.66 -8.70
N GLU A 156 -15.68 -18.02 -9.66
CA GLU A 156 -15.35 -17.17 -10.81
C GLU A 156 -16.52 -17.01 -11.79
N ASN A 157 -17.32 -18.06 -11.99
CA ASN A 157 -18.54 -17.99 -12.82
C ASN A 157 -19.62 -17.10 -12.16
N GLU A 158 -19.85 -17.21 -10.85
CA GLU A 158 -20.79 -16.31 -10.15
C GLU A 158 -20.36 -14.83 -10.21
N PHE A 159 -19.04 -14.55 -10.15
CA PHE A 159 -18.53 -13.17 -10.25
C PHE A 159 -18.60 -12.60 -11.68
N GLN A 160 -18.58 -13.43 -12.72
CA GLN A 160 -18.77 -12.99 -14.10
C GLN A 160 -20.22 -12.66 -14.42
N ASP A 161 -21.18 -13.38 -13.82
CA ASP A 161 -22.61 -13.13 -14.02
C ASP A 161 -23.08 -11.83 -13.34
N ASP A 162 -22.53 -11.47 -12.17
CA ASP A 162 -22.92 -10.26 -11.42
C ASP A 162 -22.37 -8.94 -12.01
N PHE A 163 -21.35 -9.01 -12.88
CA PHE A 163 -20.78 -7.86 -13.60
C PHE A 163 -20.95 -7.98 -15.12
N GLY A 164 -21.81 -8.89 -15.58
CA GLY A 164 -22.14 -9.11 -16.98
C GLY A 164 -22.83 -7.90 -17.63
N GLY A 165 -22.02 -7.03 -18.22
CA GLY A 165 -22.32 -6.30 -19.45
C GLY A 165 -23.72 -5.74 -19.60
N GLY A 166 -24.10 -4.76 -18.77
CA GLY A 166 -25.14 -3.82 -19.18
C GLY A 166 -24.59 -3.00 -20.34
N GLU A 167 -25.04 -3.28 -21.56
CA GLU A 167 -24.89 -2.35 -22.68
C GLU A 167 -25.37 -0.98 -22.21
N ILE A 168 -24.49 0.01 -22.23
CA ILE A 168 -24.88 1.41 -22.09
C ILE A 168 -25.69 1.69 -23.35
N GLY A 169 -27.02 1.65 -23.22
CA GLY A 169 -27.92 2.11 -24.27
C GLY A 169 -27.66 3.59 -24.48
N ASP A 170 -27.10 3.92 -25.65
CA ASP A 170 -27.17 5.26 -26.19
C ASP A 170 -28.66 5.53 -26.49
N ASP A 171 -29.35 6.23 -25.59
CA ASP A 171 -30.70 6.74 -25.84
C ASP A 171 -30.60 7.81 -26.94
N GLU A 172 -30.75 7.38 -28.20
CA GLU A 172 -31.06 8.25 -29.32
C GLU A 172 -32.47 8.83 -29.11
N ASP A 173 -32.51 10.14 -28.82
CA ASP A 173 -33.71 10.96 -28.71
C ASP A 173 -34.34 11.14 -30.11
N GLU A 174 -35.10 10.14 -30.57
CA GLU A 174 -35.95 10.24 -31.76
C GLU A 174 -37.35 10.73 -31.36
N GLY A 175 -37.66 11.96 -31.78
CA GLY A 175 -38.99 12.55 -31.63
C GLY A 175 -40.05 11.96 -32.55
N GLN A 176 -41.31 12.02 -32.08
CA GLN A 176 -42.61 12.09 -32.77
C GLN A 176 -43.68 11.94 -31.66
N GLU A 177 -44.75 12.73 -31.52
CA GLU A 177 -45.55 13.57 -32.42
C GLU A 177 -45.95 14.91 -31.78
#